data_AF-A0A9Q1ZBI0-F1
#
_entry.id   AF-A0A9Q1ZBI0-F1
#
_cell.length_a   1.000
_cell.length_b   1.000
_cell.length_c   1.000
_cell.angle_alpha   90.00
_cell.angle_beta   90.00
_cell.angle_gamma   90.00
#
_symmetry.space_group_name_H-M   'P 1'
#
loop_
_entity.id
_entity.type
_entity.pdbx_description
1 polymer ?
#
loop_
_entity_poly.entity_id
_entity_poly.type
_entity_poly.pdbx_seq_one_letter_code
_entity_poly.pdbx_strand_id
1 'polypeptide(L)' 'MNRYRVEFRVSSKNYVRQDCTEDKLEEAKKLMKANQEHEGKGKCYYRKFPLMKHEKVYF' A
#
# COMPACT_ATOMS: atom_id res chain seq x y z
N MET A 1 3.90 18.44 2.90
CA MET A 1 3.01 17.53 2.18
C MET A 1 3.09 16.14 2.78
N ASN A 2 1.96 15.54 3.13
CA ASN A 2 1.90 14.16 3.61
C ASN A 2 2.24 13.22 2.44
N ARG A 3 3.23 12.35 2.65
CA ARG A 3 3.56 11.26 1.72
C ARG A 3 3.08 9.95 2.33
N TYR A 4 2.57 9.07 1.49
CA TYR A 4 2.10 7.76 1.85
C TYR A 4 2.83 6.72 1.02
N ARG A 5 3.06 5.54 1.61
CA ARG A 5 3.49 4.35 0.88
C ARG A 5 2.40 3.33 0.97
N VAL A 6 1.93 2.85 -0.17
CA VAL A 6 0.96 1.76 -0.29
C VAL A 6 1.71 0.52 -0.80
N GLU A 7 1.47 -0.61 -0.17
CA GLU A 7 2.16 -1.87 -0.44
C GLU A 7 1.14 -3.00 -0.56
N PHE A 8 1.26 -3.81 -1.61
CA PHE A 8 0.59 -5.09 -1.77
C PHE A 8 1.64 -6.19 -1.62
N ARG A 9 1.41 -7.14 -0.70
CA ARG A 9 2.39 -8.18 -0.38
C ARG A 9 1.75 -9.56 -0.48
N VAL A 10 2.20 -10.34 -1.47
CA VAL A 10 1.84 -11.76 -1.64
C VAL A 10 2.78 -12.63 -0.81
N SER A 11 4.06 -12.28 -0.81
CA SER A 11 5.14 -13.01 -0.12
C SER A 11 6.27 -12.05 0.25
N SER A 12 7.23 -12.49 1.06
CA SER A 12 8.44 -11.71 1.35
C SER A 12 9.24 -11.32 0.11
N LYS A 13 9.16 -12.12 -0.97
CA LYS A 13 9.86 -11.87 -2.24
C LYS A 13 8.97 -11.24 -3.31
N ASN A 14 7.65 -11.30 -3.16
CA ASN A 14 6.71 -10.83 -4.16
C ASN A 14 5.79 -9.77 -3.55
N TYR A 15 6.16 -8.51 -3.76
CA TYR A 15 5.45 -7.35 -3.23
C TYR A 15 5.53 -6.17 -4.22
N VAL A 16 4.43 -5.44 -4.34
CA VAL A 16 4.33 -4.18 -5.08
C VAL A 16 4.32 -3.05 -4.06
N ARG A 17 5.09 -1.99 -4.31
CA ARG A 17 5.13 -0.78 -3.47
C ARG A 17 5.00 0.46 -4.32
N GLN A 18 4.24 1.43 -3.84
CA GLN A 18 4.07 2.72 -4.49
C GLN A 18 4.06 3.83 -3.45
N ASP A 19 4.90 4.84 -3.66
CA ASP A 19 4.89 6.08 -2.89
C ASP A 19 3.95 7.09 -3.58
N CYS A 20 3.06 7.72 -2.81
CA CYS A 20 2.06 8.66 -3.31
C CYS A 20 1.85 9.83 -2.32
N THR A 21 1.21 10.89 -2.78
CA THR A 21 0.71 12.00 -1.94
C THR A 21 -0.69 11.68 -1.42
N GLU A 22 -1.17 12.44 -0.45
CA GLU A 22 -2.52 12.28 0.13
C GLU A 22 -3.65 12.21 -0.90
N ASP A 23 -3.61 13.14 -1.86
CA ASP A 23 -4.54 13.23 -3.00
C ASP A 23 -4.63 11.93 -3.84
N LYS A 24 -3.51 11.21 -3.96
CA LYS A 24 -3.42 9.96 -4.76
C LYS A 24 -3.52 8.69 -3.92
N LEU A 25 -3.74 8.82 -2.61
CA LEU A 25 -3.78 7.68 -1.70
C LEU A 25 -4.95 6.73 -2.02
N GLU A 26 -6.13 7.28 -2.30
CA GLU A 26 -7.30 6.48 -2.62
C GLU A 26 -7.14 5.73 -3.95
N GLU A 27 -6.58 6.38 -4.98
CA GLU A 27 -6.28 5.72 -6.25
C GLU A 27 -5.26 4.61 -6.08
N ALA A 28 -4.17 4.87 -5.34
CA ALA A 28 -3.15 3.86 -5.06
C ALA A 28 -3.73 2.67 -4.28
N LYS A 29 -4.65 2.90 -3.33
CA LYS A 29 -5.36 1.83 -2.63
C LYS A 29 -6.20 0.98 -3.59
N LYS A 30 -6.99 1.61 -4.47
CA LYS A 30 -7.79 0.88 -5.48
C LYS A 30 -6.92 0.01 -6.38
N LEU A 31 -5.77 0.54 -6.83
CA LEU A 31 -4.84 -0.21 -7.68
C LEU A 31 -4.26 -1.45 -6.96
N MET A 32 -3.83 -1.29 -5.71
CA MET A 32 -3.30 -2.42 -4.92
C MET A 32 -4.38 -3.47 -4.63
N LYS A 33 -5.62 -3.04 -4.39
CA LYS A 33 -6.75 -3.95 -4.18
C LYS A 33 -7.09 -4.72 -5.45
N ALA A 34 -7.10 -4.07 -6.62
CA ALA A 34 -7.27 -4.75 -7.91
C ALA A 34 -6.17 -5.80 -8.16
N ASN A 35 -4.92 -5.49 -7.80
CA ASN A 35 -3.82 -6.46 -7.87
C ASN A 35 -4.03 -7.65 -6.91
N GLN A 36 -4.52 -7.39 -5.70
CA GLN A 36 -4.85 -8.44 -4.73
C GLN A 36 -5.99 -9.34 -5.23
N GLU A 37 -7.04 -8.76 -5.81
CA GLU A 37 -8.16 -9.51 -6.39
C GLU A 37 -7.70 -10.37 -7.57
N HIS A 38 -6.82 -9.85 -8.42
CA HIS A 38 -6.25 -10.60 -9.55
C HIS A 38 -5.36 -11.78 -9.10
N GLU A 39 -4.51 -11.59 -8.08
CA GLU A 39 -3.68 -12.66 -7.50
C GLU A 39 -4.50 -13.66 -6.67
N GLY A 40 -5.67 -13.25 -6.15
CA GLY A 40 -6.51 -14.04 -5.25
C GLY A 40 -5.92 -14.26 -3.85
N LYS A 41 -4.78 -13.62 -3.53
CA LYS A 41 -4.06 -13.76 -2.25
C LYS A 41 -3.17 -12.55 -1.99
N GLY A 42 -2.72 -12.43 -0.75
CA GLY A 42 -1.83 -11.36 -0.29
C GLY A 42 -2.53 -10.36 0.61
N LYS A 43 -1.78 -9.35 1.08
CA LYS A 43 -2.27 -8.32 1.99
C LYS A 43 -1.89 -6.94 1.46
N CYS A 44 -2.86 -6.04 1.44
CA CYS A 44 -2.64 -4.62 1.16
C CYS A 44 -2.48 -3.84 2.47
N TYR A 45 -1.51 -2.93 2.51
CA TYR A 45 -1.35 -1.99 3.61
C TYR A 45 -0.74 -0.68 3.15
N TYR A 46 -0.97 0.40 3.89
CA TYR A 46 -0.29 1.67 3.66
C TYR A 46 0.29 2.25 4.95
N ARG A 47 1.23 3.18 4.80
CA ARG A 47 1.88 3.91 5.89
C ARG A 47 2.11 5.37 5.51
N LYS A 48 2.08 6.27 6.49
CA LYS A 48 2.32 7.72 6.31
C LYS A 48 3.77 8.08 6.67
N PHE A 49 4.35 9.06 5.97
CA PHE A 49 5.65 9.64 6.28
C PHE A 49 5.52 10.96 7.07
N PRO A 50 6.51 11.32 7.90
CA PRO A 50 7.75 10.57 8.19
C PRO A 50 7.49 9.29 9.00
N LEU A 51 8.42 8.32 8.95
CA LEU A 51 8.33 6.96 9.52
C LEU A 51 8.31 6.94 11.08
N MET A 52 7.60 7.88 11.71
CA MET A 52 7.63 8.04 13.16
C MET A 52 7.06 6.84 13.92
N LYS A 53 6.20 6.04 13.28
CA LYS A 53 5.80 4.71 13.77
C LYS A 53 5.58 3.78 12.59
N HIS A 54 5.98 2.52 12.74
CA HIS A 54 5.76 1.42 11.80
C HIS A 54 4.26 1.03 11.68
N GLU A 55 3.34 2.00 11.76
CA GLU A 55 1.91 1.75 11.62
C GLU A 55 1.60 1.42 10.17
N LYS A 56 1.34 0.13 9.95
CA LYS A 56 0.76 -0.39 8.72
C LYS A 56 -0.74 -0.41 8.90
N VAL A 57 -1.45 0.38 8.10
CA VAL A 57 -2.91 0.34 8.04
C VAL A 57 -3.29 -0.62 6.91
N TYR A 58 -3.89 -1.76 7.26
CA TYR A 58 -4.41 -2.73 6.29
C TYR A 58 -5.75 -2.24 5.72
N PHE A 59 -6.02 -2.54 4.44
CA PHE A 59 -7.23 -2.12 3.73
C PHE A 59 -7.62 -3.11 2.63
#